data_AF-A0A6B3HN93-F1
#
_entry.id   AF-A0A6B3HN93-F1
#
_cell.length_a   1.000
_cell.length_b   1.000
_cell.length_c   1.000
_cell.angle_alpha   90.00
_cell.angle_beta   90.00
_cell.angle_gamma   90.00
#
_symmetry.space_group_name_H-M   'P 1'
#
loop_
_entity.id
_entity.type
_entity.pdbx_description
1 polymer ?
#
loop_
_entity_poly.entity_id
_entity_poly.type
_entity_poly.pdbx_seq_one_letter_code
_entity_poly.pdbx_strand_id
1 'polypeptide(L)' 'ATRIGALMRYFITGSALGSFAGGFVDDESAYDPADYPHLGQAHLLAERGREVDEGAFEVGLRALLDGLALQYEEY' A
#
# COMPACT_ATOMS: atom_id res chain seq x y z
N ALA A 1 11.82 -8.43 21.37
CA ALA A 1 11.76 -9.47 20.31
C ALA A 1 10.31 -9.85 19.91
N THR A 2 9.48 -10.39 20.81
CA THR A 2 8.18 -10.98 20.46
C THR A 2 7.18 -10.03 19.78
N ARG A 3 7.06 -8.78 20.27
CA ARG A 3 6.13 -7.78 19.68
C ARG A 3 6.55 -7.33 18.27
N ILE A 4 7.85 -7.15 18.04
CA ILE A 4 8.41 -6.80 16.72
C ILE A 4 8.16 -7.96 15.73
N GLY A 5 8.41 -9.21 16.16
CA GLY A 5 8.16 -10.38 15.32
C GLY A 5 6.68 -10.56 14.95
N ALA A 6 5.76 -10.36 15.90
CA ALA A 6 4.33 -10.40 15.64
C ALA A 6 3.89 -9.30 14.66
N LEU A 7 4.40 -8.07 14.85
CA LEU A 7 4.14 -6.93 13.98
C LEU A 7 4.58 -7.19 12.53
N MET A 8 5.80 -7.69 12.33
CA MET A 8 6.30 -8.05 11.01
C MET A 8 5.43 -9.09 10.31
N ARG A 9 5.00 -10.12 11.06
CA ARG A 9 4.08 -11.15 10.52
C ARG A 9 2.76 -10.53 10.07
N TYR A 10 2.18 -9.64 10.86
CA TYR A 10 0.92 -9.00 10.51
C TYR A 10 1.06 -8.09 9.28
N PHE A 11 2.14 -7.31 9.20
CA PHE A 11 2.42 -6.45 8.04
C PHE A 11 2.57 -7.27 6.74
N ILE A 12 3.43 -8.30 6.75
CA ILE A 12 3.67 -9.16 5.57
C ILE A 12 2.38 -9.90 5.18
N THR A 13 1.68 -10.48 6.15
CA THR A 13 0.46 -11.25 5.88
C THR A 13 -0.61 -10.33 5.30
N GLY A 14 -0.82 -9.14 5.87
CA GLY A 14 -1.77 -8.16 5.37
C GLY A 14 -1.45 -7.70 3.95
N SER A 15 -0.17 -7.47 3.66
CA SER A 15 0.30 -7.07 2.33
C SER A 15 0.11 -8.14 1.26
N ALA A 16 -0.03 -9.41 1.67
CA ALA A 16 -0.25 -10.54 0.76
C ALA A 16 -1.74 -10.84 0.50
N LEU A 17 -2.68 -10.18 1.18
CA LEU A 17 -4.12 -10.49 1.07
C LEU A 17 -4.75 -10.03 -0.25
N GLY A 18 -4.17 -9.04 -0.92
CA GLY A 18 -4.68 -8.55 -2.20
C GLY A 18 -3.95 -7.31 -2.69
N SER A 19 -4.05 -7.10 -4.00
CA SER A 19 -3.58 -5.88 -4.67
C SER A 19 -4.48 -4.70 -4.32
N PHE A 20 -3.89 -3.55 -4.00
CA PHE A 20 -4.66 -2.31 -3.89
C PHE A 20 -5.17 -1.89 -5.26
N ALA A 21 -4.29 -1.97 -6.27
CA ALA A 21 -4.61 -1.62 -7.64
C ALA A 21 -5.68 -2.53 -8.27
N GLY A 22 -5.81 -3.77 -7.80
CA GLY A 22 -6.85 -4.71 -8.22
C GLY A 22 -8.29 -4.26 -7.90
N GLY A 23 -8.47 -3.22 -7.09
CA GLY A 23 -9.78 -2.59 -6.85
C GLY A 23 -10.21 -1.61 -7.95
N PHE A 24 -9.34 -1.29 -8.91
CA PHE A 24 -9.61 -0.34 -9.98
C PHE A 24 -9.84 -1.05 -11.31
N VAL A 25 -10.84 -0.59 -12.06
CA VAL A 25 -11.15 -1.09 -13.39
C VAL A 25 -10.43 -0.26 -14.44
N ASP A 26 -9.98 -0.90 -15.51
CA ASP A 26 -9.33 -0.24 -16.65
C ASP A 26 -10.36 0.39 -17.60
N ASP A 27 -11.21 1.25 -17.04
CA ASP A 27 -12.22 2.01 -17.78
C ASP A 27 -12.27 3.43 -17.23
N GLU A 28 -11.79 4.40 -18.01
CA GLU A 28 -11.80 5.82 -17.65
C GLU A 28 -13.23 6.32 -17.37
N SER A 29 -14.23 5.79 -18.09
CA SER A 29 -15.63 6.22 -17.94
C SER A 29 -16.26 5.76 -16.62
N ALA A 30 -15.64 4.82 -15.91
CA ALA A 30 -16.06 4.40 -14.57
C ALA A 30 -15.80 5.47 -13.50
N TYR A 31 -15.02 6.52 -13.83
CA TYR A 31 -14.54 7.53 -12.89
C TYR A 31 -14.99 8.95 -13.29
N ASP A 32 -16.29 9.22 -13.30
CA ASP A 32 -16.85 10.56 -13.52
C ASP A 32 -16.29 11.56 -12.48
N PRO A 33 -15.63 12.66 -12.88
CA PRO A 33 -15.13 13.68 -11.96
C PRO A 33 -16.18 14.34 -11.05
N ALA A 34 -17.45 14.35 -11.44
CA ALA A 34 -18.54 14.86 -10.61
C ALA A 34 -18.76 13.99 -9.36
N ASP A 35 -18.60 12.67 -9.51
CA ASP A 35 -18.77 11.68 -8.44
C ASP A 35 -17.43 11.36 -7.74
N TYR A 36 -16.33 11.40 -8.49
CA TYR A 36 -14.98 11.04 -8.06
C TYR A 36 -13.92 12.09 -8.44
N PRO A 37 -13.90 13.25 -7.77
CA PRO A 37 -13.06 14.41 -8.16
C PRO A 37 -11.54 14.15 -8.11
N HIS A 38 -11.09 13.07 -7.46
CA HIS A 38 -9.68 12.71 -7.35
C HIS A 38 -9.33 11.37 -8.03
N LEU A 39 -10.28 10.72 -8.71
CA LEU A 39 -10.06 9.40 -9.33
C LEU A 39 -10.11 9.41 -10.87
N GLY A 40 -10.10 10.57 -11.52
CA GLY A 40 -10.14 10.63 -13.00
C GLY A 40 -9.00 9.84 -13.70
N GLN A 41 -7.90 9.56 -13.00
CA GLN A 41 -6.78 8.76 -13.50
C GLN A 41 -6.70 7.35 -12.89
N ALA A 42 -7.71 6.94 -12.11
CA ALA A 42 -7.65 5.69 -11.36
C ALA A 42 -7.66 4.44 -12.27
N HIS A 43 -8.20 4.57 -13.49
CA HIS A 43 -8.11 3.52 -14.51
C HIS A 43 -6.67 3.14 -14.85
N LEU A 44 -5.72 4.09 -14.80
CA LEU A 44 -4.29 3.84 -15.04
C LEU A 44 -3.64 2.96 -13.98
N LEU A 45 -4.25 2.83 -12.79
CA LEU A 45 -3.74 1.98 -11.72
C LEU A 45 -3.91 0.50 -12.06
N ALA A 46 -4.91 0.13 -12.86
CA ALA A 46 -5.12 -1.25 -13.29
C ALA A 46 -3.94 -1.78 -14.12
N GLU A 47 -3.37 -0.94 -15.01
CA GLU A 47 -2.22 -1.30 -15.84
C GLU A 47 -0.91 -1.35 -15.01
N ARG A 48 -0.76 -0.46 -14.03
CA ARG A 48 0.46 -0.34 -13.21
C ARG A 48 0.38 -1.02 -11.86
N GLY A 49 -0.59 -1.92 -11.68
CA GLY A 49 -0.95 -2.38 -10.35
C GLY A 49 0.17 -3.08 -9.58
N ARG A 50 1.00 -3.86 -10.28
CA ARG A 50 2.17 -4.49 -9.68
C ARG A 50 3.19 -3.47 -9.15
N GLU A 51 3.49 -2.44 -9.94
CA GLU A 51 4.45 -1.40 -9.55
C GLU A 51 3.93 -0.60 -8.33
N VAL A 52 2.63 -0.32 -8.30
CA VAL A 52 1.98 0.36 -7.19
C VAL A 52 2.02 -0.50 -5.92
N ASP A 53 1.68 -1.78 -6.00
CA ASP A 53 1.67 -2.67 -4.85
C ASP A 53 3.08 -2.91 -4.29
N GLU A 54 4.06 -3.17 -5.16
CA GLU A 54 5.46 -3.35 -4.77
C GLU A 54 6.02 -2.07 -4.12
N GLY A 55 5.78 -0.91 -4.75
CA GLY A 55 6.20 0.37 -4.21
C GLY A 55 5.53 0.70 -2.88
N ALA A 56 4.23 0.42 -2.72
CA ALA A 56 3.52 0.62 -1.47
C ALA A 56 4.06 -0.27 -0.35
N PHE A 57 4.39 -1.54 -0.65
CA PHE A 57 5.01 -2.44 0.32
C PHE A 57 6.38 -1.93 0.79
N GLU A 58 7.24 -1.51 -0.13
CA GLU A 58 8.57 -0.98 0.20
C GLU A 58 8.49 0.29 1.06
N VAL A 59 7.63 1.24 0.68
CA VAL A 59 7.40 2.48 1.45
C VAL A 59 6.89 2.16 2.86
N GLY A 60 5.92 1.25 2.97
CA GLY A 60 5.37 0.83 4.27
C GLY A 60 6.42 0.14 5.15
N LEU A 61 7.22 -0.76 4.58
CA LEU A 61 8.30 -1.44 5.29
C LEU A 61 9.36 -0.43 5.78
N ARG A 62 9.74 0.52 4.94
CA ARG A 62 10.70 1.56 5.30
C ARG A 62 10.18 2.42 6.47
N ALA A 63 8.94 2.91 6.36
CA ALA A 63 8.32 3.69 7.43
C ALA A 63 8.19 2.91 8.74
N LEU A 64 7.87 1.61 8.66
CA LEU A 64 7.81 0.72 9.82
C LEU A 64 9.17 0.57 10.50
N LEU A 65 10.22 0.31 9.72
CA LEU A 65 11.59 0.15 10.24
C LEU A 65 12.12 1.45 10.83
N ASP A 66 11.92 2.58 10.15
CA ASP A 66 12.34 3.89 10.65
C ASP A 66 11.59 4.23 11.97
N GLY A 67 10.28 3.93 12.06
CA GLY A 67 9.51 4.10 13.29
C GLY A 67 9.98 3.21 14.43
N LEU A 68 10.34 1.95 14.15
CA LEU A 68 10.92 1.04 15.14
C LEU A 68 12.30 1.52 15.59
N ALA A 69 13.13 2.02 14.67
CA ALA A 69 14.44 2.56 15.00
C ALA A 69 14.32 3.75 15.96
N LEU A 70 13.44 4.72 15.64
CA LEU A 70 13.16 5.85 16.53
C LEU A 70 12.66 5.42 17.91
N GLN A 71 11.81 4.40 17.98
CA GLN A 71 11.25 3.92 19.24
C GLN A 71 12.28 3.22 20.13
N TYR A 72 13.32 2.64 19.55
CA TYR A 72 14.32 1.83 20.26
C TYR A 72 15.73 2.43 20.24
N GLU A 73 15.92 3.63 19.69
CA GLU A 73 17.21 4.35 19.64
C GLU A 73 17.75 4.71 21.04
N GLU A 74 16.90 4.69 22.08
CA GLU A 74 17.28 5.03 23.47
C GLU A 74 17.63 3.81 24.35
N TYR A 75 17.72 2.58 23.81
CA TYR A 75 18.04 1.37 24.58
C TYR A 75 19.47 0.86 24.37
#